data_AF-A0A7L1GN39-F1
#
_entry.id   AF-A0A7L1GN39-F1
#
_cell.length_a   1.000
_cell.length_b   1.000
_cell.length_c   1.000
_cell.angle_alpha   90.00
_cell.angle_beta   90.00
_cell.angle_gamma   90.00
#
_symmetry.space_group_name_H-M   'P 1'
#
loop_
_entity.id
_entity.type
_entity.pdbx_description
1 polymer ?
#
loop_
_entity_poly.entity_id
_entity_poly.type
_entity_poly.pdbx_seq_one_letter_code
_entity_poly.pdbx_strand_id
1 'polypeptide(L)'
;QPVQMENPYKEPPKRCVLCGIDVDYKNVQLLSQFVSPHTGRIFGRHITGLCSKKQKQITKAIKRAHVLGFMPVMYKSPSFLTDPKLCDIKY
;
A
#
# COMPACT_ATOMS: atom_id res chain seq x y z
N GLN A 1 42.97 20.61 10.37
CA GLN A 1 42.21 20.32 9.14
C GLN A 1 40.98 19.51 9.54
N PRO A 2 39.79 19.74 8.93
CA PRO A 2 38.63 18.91 9.21
C PRO A 2 38.89 17.47 8.76
N VAL A 3 38.52 16.49 9.59
CA VAL A 3 38.64 15.07 9.27
C VAL A 3 37.59 14.72 8.23
N GLN A 4 37.99 14.07 7.13
CA GLN A 4 37.03 13.51 6.18
C GLN A 4 36.35 12.30 6.81
N MET A 5 35.07 12.43 7.17
CA MET A 5 34.25 11.35 7.71
C MET A 5 32.82 11.41 7.14
N GLU A 6 32.14 10.26 7.13
CA GLU A 6 30.70 10.23 6.81
C GLU A 6 29.90 10.99 7.88
N ASN A 7 28.76 11.59 7.49
CA ASN A 7 27.94 12.36 8.42
C ASN A 7 27.38 11.46 9.55
N PRO A 8 27.82 11.62 10.81
CA PRO A 8 27.39 10.78 11.92
C PRO A 8 25.95 11.08 12.37
N TYR A 9 25.39 12.25 12.00
CA TYR A 9 24.02 12.66 12.29
C TYR A 9 23.06 12.33 11.14
N LYS A 10 23.49 11.55 10.15
CA LYS A 10 22.64 11.16 9.02
C LYS A 10 21.57 10.18 9.48
N GLU A 11 20.33 10.63 9.50
CA GLU A 11 19.19 9.76 9.79
C GLU A 11 19.02 8.65 8.73
N PRO A 12 18.52 7.47 9.13
CA PRO A 12 18.23 6.41 8.19
C PRO A 12 17.12 6.84 7.21
N PRO A 13 17.15 6.33 5.97
CA PRO A 13 16.13 6.68 4.99
C PRO A 13 14.74 6.20 5.45
N LYS A 14 13.74 7.07 5.31
CA LYS A 14 12.34 6.75 5.61
C LYS A 14 11.87 5.56 4.76
N ARG A 15 11.17 4.63 5.40
CA ARG A 15 10.58 3.44 4.75
C ARG A 15 9.06 3.58 4.69
N CYS A 16 8.44 3.02 3.65
CA CYS A 16 6.98 2.92 3.60
C CYS A 16 6.47 1.75 4.47
N VAL A 17 5.18 1.75 4.79
CA VAL A 17 4.54 0.75 5.66
C VAL A 17 4.70 -0.69 5.19
N LEU A 18 4.85 -0.94 3.87
CA LEU A 18 5.06 -2.29 3.32
C LEU A 18 6.51 -2.63 2.97
N CYS A 19 7.49 -1.83 3.43
CA CYS A 19 8.90 -2.10 3.10
C CYS A 19 9.36 -3.38 3.81
N GLY A 20 9.86 -4.37 3.06
CA GLY A 20 10.27 -5.67 3.60
C GLY A 20 9.13 -6.68 3.82
N ILE A 21 7.88 -6.32 3.54
CA ILE A 21 6.72 -7.21 3.66
C ILE A 21 6.36 -7.79 2.30
N ASP A 22 6.21 -9.11 2.19
CA ASP A 22 5.77 -9.74 0.94
C ASP A 22 4.27 -9.58 0.71
N VAL A 23 3.93 -9.24 -0.53
CA VAL A 23 2.55 -8.96 -0.95
C VAL A 23 2.07 -10.10 -1.83
N ASP A 24 1.01 -10.78 -1.38
CA ASP A 24 0.36 -11.85 -2.12
C ASP A 24 -1.06 -11.43 -2.54
N TYR A 25 -1.52 -11.88 -3.70
CA TYR A 25 -2.86 -11.62 -4.22
C TYR A 25 -3.96 -12.31 -3.39
N LYS A 26 -3.60 -13.33 -2.63
CA LYS A 26 -4.51 -14.06 -1.72
C LYS A 26 -4.86 -13.27 -0.46
N ASN A 27 -4.04 -12.32 -0.05
CA ASN A 27 -4.31 -11.53 1.16
C ASN A 27 -5.26 -10.36 0.85
N VAL A 28 -6.53 -10.68 0.66
CA VAL A 28 -7.57 -9.72 0.28
C VAL A 28 -7.73 -8.61 1.32
N GLN A 29 -7.60 -8.93 2.61
CA GLN A 29 -7.70 -7.95 3.69
C GLN A 29 -6.66 -6.82 3.52
N LEU A 30 -5.39 -7.19 3.28
CA LEU A 30 -4.32 -6.22 3.01
C LEU A 30 -4.58 -5.41 1.74
N LEU A 31 -4.93 -6.08 0.64
CA LEU A 31 -5.16 -5.42 -0.65
C LEU A 31 -6.34 -4.44 -0.60
N SER A 32 -7.37 -4.79 0.18
CA SER A 32 -8.57 -3.97 0.35
C SER A 32 -8.30 -2.62 1.05
N GLN A 33 -7.17 -2.48 1.75
CA GLN A 33 -6.77 -1.21 2.36
C GLN A 33 -6.29 -0.16 1.35
N PHE A 34 -5.94 -0.59 0.13
CA PHE A 34 -5.42 0.28 -0.92
C PHE A 34 -6.45 0.60 -2.02
N VAL A 35 -7.73 0.31 -1.76
CA VAL A 35 -8.84 0.60 -2.67
C VAL A 35 -9.91 1.45 -1.98
N SER A 36 -10.60 2.27 -2.79
CA SER A 36 -11.74 3.06 -2.35
C SER A 36 -12.90 2.16 -1.90
N PRO A 37 -13.47 2.38 -0.70
CA PRO A 37 -14.62 1.65 -0.21
C PRO A 37 -15.82 1.69 -1.16
N HIS A 38 -16.11 2.88 -1.70
CA HIS A 38 -17.32 3.14 -2.49
C HIS A 38 -17.15 2.88 -4.00
N THR A 39 -15.94 2.99 -4.52
CA THR A 39 -15.71 2.94 -5.99
C THR A 39 -14.77 1.83 -6.43
N GLY A 40 -14.13 1.11 -5.50
CA GLY A 40 -13.15 0.07 -5.80
C GLY A 40 -11.88 0.56 -6.49
N ARG A 41 -11.74 1.87 -6.73
CA ARG A 41 -10.56 2.46 -7.38
C ARG A 41 -9.32 2.28 -6.50
N ILE A 42 -8.23 1.83 -7.12
CA ILE A 42 -6.92 1.71 -6.46
C ILE A 42 -6.36 3.09 -6.18
N PHE A 43 -5.94 3.35 -4.95
CA PHE A 43 -5.35 4.63 -4.57
C PHE A 43 -3.97 4.84 -5.20
N GLY A 44 -3.70 6.09 -5.55
CA GLY A 44 -2.39 6.51 -6.07
C GLY A 44 -1.34 6.65 -4.97
N ARG A 45 -0.07 6.74 -5.38
CA ARG A 45 1.08 6.83 -4.45
C ARG A 45 1.02 8.03 -3.50
N HIS A 46 0.43 9.14 -3.93
CA HIS A 46 0.28 10.34 -3.10
C HIS A 46 -0.68 10.13 -1.92
N ILE A 47 -1.54 9.13 -1.99
CA ILE A 47 -2.46 8.71 -0.92
C ILE A 47 -1.87 7.55 -0.12
N THR A 48 -1.37 6.52 -0.79
CA THR A 48 -0.90 5.28 -0.12
C THR A 48 0.43 5.44 0.60
N GLY A 49 1.23 6.47 0.25
CA GLY A 49 2.56 6.67 0.84
C GLY A 49 3.57 5.57 0.53
N LEU A 50 3.26 4.65 -0.39
CA LEU A 50 4.13 3.51 -0.69
C LEU A 50 5.34 3.90 -1.55
N CYS A 51 6.43 3.12 -1.43
CA CYS A 51 7.52 3.21 -2.38
C CYS A 51 7.06 2.68 -3.76
N SER A 52 7.68 3.17 -4.84
CA SER A 52 7.26 2.81 -6.22
C SER A 52 7.30 1.30 -6.48
N LYS A 53 8.22 0.57 -5.85
CA LYS A 53 8.31 -0.89 -5.94
C LYS A 53 7.08 -1.56 -5.32
N LYS A 54 6.70 -1.16 -4.10
CA LYS A 54 5.55 -1.73 -3.38
C LYS A 54 4.22 -1.32 -4.01
N GLN A 55 4.09 -0.08 -4.49
CA GLN A 55 2.90 0.35 -5.22
C GLN A 55 2.65 -0.53 -6.46
N LYS A 56 3.69 -0.81 -7.27
CA LYS A 56 3.58 -1.71 -8.43
C LYS A 56 3.18 -3.13 -8.03
N GLN A 57 3.76 -3.66 -6.95
CA GLN A 57 3.42 -4.99 -6.42
C GLN A 57 1.95 -5.05 -5.97
N ILE A 58 1.47 -4.05 -5.23
CA ILE A 58 0.08 -3.94 -4.79
C ILE A 58 -0.87 -3.84 -5.97
N THR A 59 -0.62 -2.97 -6.95
CA THR A 59 -1.47 -2.86 -8.14
C THR A 59 -1.55 -4.18 -8.91
N LYS A 60 -0.43 -4.90 -9.06
CA LYS A 60 -0.43 -6.21 -9.74
C LYS A 60 -1.19 -7.27 -8.94
N ALA A 61 -1.01 -7.30 -7.62
CA ALA A 61 -1.70 -8.24 -6.74
C ALA A 61 -3.21 -8.00 -6.73
N ILE A 62 -3.65 -6.74 -6.63
CA ILE A 62 -5.06 -6.33 -6.73
C ILE A 62 -5.67 -6.79 -8.05
N LYS A 63 -5.03 -6.47 -9.17
CA LYS A 63 -5.52 -6.89 -10.51
C LYS A 63 -5.61 -8.41 -10.63
N ARG A 64 -4.64 -9.13 -10.09
CA ARG A 64 -4.66 -10.60 -10.06
C ARG A 64 -5.80 -11.14 -9.20
N ALA A 65 -6.01 -10.57 -8.01
CA ALA A 65 -7.12 -10.93 -7.12
C ALA A 65 -8.49 -10.68 -7.78
N HIS A 66 -8.62 -9.60 -8.56
CA HIS A 66 -9.83 -9.32 -9.32
C HIS A 66 -10.11 -10.36 -10.41
N VAL A 67 -9.12 -10.67 -11.26
CA VAL A 67 -9.29 -11.62 -12.36
C VAL A 67 -9.59 -13.03 -11.85
N LEU A 68 -8.99 -13.42 -10.73
CA LEU A 68 -9.19 -14.74 -10.12
C LEU A 68 -10.42 -14.81 -9.20
N GLY A 69 -11.16 -13.71 -9.01
CA GLY A 69 -12.38 -13.69 -8.20
C GLY A 69 -12.16 -13.65 -6.67
N PHE A 70 -10.95 -13.37 -6.18
CA PHE A 70 -10.68 -13.22 -4.75
C PHE A 70 -11.16 -11.87 -4.19
N MET A 71 -11.23 -10.81 -5.00
CA MET A 71 -11.59 -9.46 -4.54
C MET A 71 -12.57 -8.77 -5.50
N PRO A 72 -13.65 -8.14 -4.99
CA PRO A 72 -14.60 -7.37 -5.81
C PRO A 72 -13.95 -6.14 -6.45
N VAL A 73 -14.33 -5.81 -7.69
CA VAL A 73 -13.74 -4.72 -8.49
C VAL A 73 -14.37 -3.36 -8.20
N MET A 74 -15.69 -3.33 -7.98
CA MET A 74 -16.47 -2.08 -7.97
C MET A 74 -16.64 -1.49 -6.56
N TYR A 75 -16.43 -2.28 -5.52
CA TYR A 75 -16.64 -1.89 -4.12
C TYR A 75 -15.69 -2.68 -3.21
N LYS A 76 -15.43 -2.15 -2.00
CA LYS A 76 -14.72 -2.90 -0.95
C LYS A 76 -15.70 -3.84 -0.24
N SER A 77 -15.28 -5.09 0.01
CA SER A 77 -16.13 -6.04 0.76
C SER A 77 -16.52 -5.48 2.14
N PRO A 78 -17.80 -5.60 2.56
CA PRO A 78 -18.27 -5.09 3.85
C PRO A 78 -17.46 -5.58 5.05
N SER A 79 -16.96 -6.82 5.00
CA SER A 79 -16.15 -7.44 6.06
C SER A 79 -14.86 -6.68 6.37
N PHE A 80 -14.35 -5.87 5.42
CA PHE A 80 -13.09 -5.14 5.55
C PHE A 80 -13.29 -3.62 5.77
N LEU A 81 -14.54 -3.15 5.95
CA LEU A 81 -14.82 -1.73 6.16
C LEU A 81 -14.38 -1.23 7.55
N THR A 82 -14.35 -2.13 8.53
CA THR A 82 -13.97 -1.84 9.92
C THR A 82 -12.47 -1.91 10.18
N ASP A 83 -11.67 -2.26 9.17
CA ASP A 83 -10.21 -2.32 9.28
C ASP A 83 -9.62 -0.91 9.55
N PRO A 84 -8.46 -0.83 10.24
CA PRO A 84 -7.78 0.44 10.46
C PRO A 84 -7.40 1.09 9.13
N LYS A 85 -7.73 2.38 8.98
CA LYS A 85 -7.45 3.14 7.77
C LYS A 85 -5.95 3.42 7.66
N LEU A 86 -5.31 2.85 6.64
CA LEU A 86 -3.90 3.14 6.31
C LEU A 86 -3.71 4.38 5.44
N CYS A 87 -4.75 4.77 4.70
CA CYS A 87 -4.72 5.91 3.79
C CYS A 87 -5.52 7.05 4.41
N ASP A 88 -4.87 8.18 4.68
CA ASP A 88 -5.50 9.38 5.23
C ASP A 88 -6.30 10.12 4.15
N ILE A 89 -7.53 9.64 3.89
CA ILE A 89 -8.45 10.26 2.93
C ILE A 89 -9.60 10.88 3.70
N LYS A 90 -9.77 12.18 3.51
CA LYS A 90 -11.00 12.89 3.85
C LYS A 90 -11.83 12.96 2.57
N TYR A 91 -13.03 12.37 2.61
CA TYR A 91 -14.00 12.45 1.51
C TYR A 91 -14.70 13.80 1.52
#